data_AF-A0A8S1XHW2-F1
#
_entry.id   AF-A0A8S1XHW2-F1
#
_cell.length_a   1.000
_cell.length_b   1.000
_cell.length_c   1.000
_cell.angle_alpha   90.00
_cell.angle_beta   90.00
_cell.angle_gamma   90.00
#
_symmetry.space_group_name_H-M   'P 1'
#
loop_
_entity.id
_entity.type
_entity.pdbx_description
1 polymer ?
#
loop_
_entity_poly.entity_id
_entity_poly.type
_entity_poly.pdbx_seq_one_letter_code
_entity_poly.pdbx_strand_id
1 'polypeptide(L)'
;MDSKQSKAIEKIEKAGFLEKHNQLIAQGYTNPWFNYKLLKDYDGNLDQVKVAYNENKKRKDEQNGKALKILETMGWLNKHQELVQKGFIQVKKNLKALLATEGDLPKSIEKLSIKKTFQTDQPIDQIIEQHGFKVQYDKLKEMGYDNQKRIVRLLLKFNGNLESIVDKLLNEKGCKSEHCKNKGEKCQKNKTSQEFQEFKQKKQEYKKKVVELEQSGIPRNRAVKLLAIWNGDADAVLKCAKQVKPQAETQTLQEQQVLAQE
;
A
#
# COMPACT_ATOMS: atom_id res chain seq x y z
N MET A 1 22.00 -3.73 19.40
CA MET A 1 21.80 -4.39 18.09
C MET A 1 20.42 -4.06 17.56
N ASP A 2 20.27 -3.91 16.25
CA ASP A 2 18.99 -3.63 15.60
C ASP A 2 18.04 -4.84 15.77
N SER A 3 16.80 -4.65 16.24
CA SER A 3 15.86 -5.74 16.62
C SER A 3 15.67 -6.79 15.52
N LYS A 4 15.84 -6.39 14.25
CA LYS A 4 15.75 -7.27 13.08
C LYS A 4 16.98 -8.16 12.87
N GLN A 5 18.17 -7.68 13.24
CA GLN A 5 19.41 -8.46 13.15
C GLN A 5 19.45 -9.54 14.23
N SER A 6 19.03 -9.23 15.45
CA SER A 6 18.94 -10.21 16.54
C SER A 6 17.98 -11.36 16.18
N LYS A 7 16.82 -11.07 15.58
CA LYS A 7 15.89 -12.09 15.08
C LYS A 7 16.45 -12.95 13.96
N ALA A 8 17.38 -12.42 13.16
CA ALA A 8 18.02 -13.20 12.10
C ALA A 8 19.05 -14.16 12.69
N ILE A 9 19.85 -13.68 13.65
CA ILE A 9 20.84 -14.50 14.36
C ILE A 9 20.16 -15.67 15.07
N GLU A 10 19.05 -15.43 15.78
CA GLU A 10 18.27 -16.49 16.43
C GLU A 10 17.79 -17.57 15.43
N LYS A 11 17.42 -17.18 14.20
CA LYS A 11 17.01 -18.12 13.16
C LYS A 11 18.19 -18.90 12.58
N ILE A 12 19.37 -18.28 12.48
CA ILE A 12 20.61 -18.95 12.07
C ILE A 12 21.00 -20.01 13.09
N GLU A 13 20.92 -19.67 14.38
CA GLU A 13 21.20 -20.60 15.49
C GLU A 13 20.24 -21.78 15.47
N LYS A 14 18.93 -21.53 15.41
CA LYS A 14 17.90 -22.59 15.34
C LYS A 14 18.04 -23.50 14.11
N ALA A 15 18.61 -23.00 13.02
CA ALA A 15 18.84 -23.77 11.80
C ALA A 15 20.20 -24.48 11.78
N GLY A 16 21.03 -24.37 12.83
CA GLY A 16 22.36 -25.01 12.88
C GLY A 16 23.38 -24.37 11.94
N PHE A 17 23.20 -23.12 11.54
CA PHE A 17 24.05 -22.42 10.57
C PHE A 17 24.99 -21.38 11.18
N LEU A 18 25.08 -21.31 12.51
CA LEU A 18 25.84 -20.27 13.21
C LEU A 18 27.32 -20.24 12.81
N GLU A 19 27.95 -21.40 12.75
CA GLU A 19 29.37 -21.50 12.38
C GLU A 19 29.62 -21.04 10.94
N LYS A 20 28.78 -21.50 10.00
CA LYS A 20 28.81 -21.08 8.59
C LYS A 20 28.55 -19.58 8.43
N HIS A 21 27.65 -19.01 9.23
CA HIS A 21 27.41 -17.57 9.27
C HIS A 21 28.65 -16.79 9.74
N ASN A 22 29.34 -17.26 10.77
CA ASN A 22 30.57 -16.63 11.25
C ASN A 22 31.69 -16.70 10.21
N GLN A 23 31.80 -17.81 9.48
CA GLN A 23 32.74 -17.93 8.35
C GLN A 23 32.43 -16.93 7.23
N LEU A 24 31.14 -16.72 6.92
CA LEU A 24 30.72 -15.69 5.96
C LEU A 24 31.02 -14.27 6.47
N ILE A 25 30.81 -13.98 7.76
CA ILE A 25 31.16 -12.68 8.37
C ILE A 25 32.66 -12.41 8.24
N ALA A 26 33.51 -13.41 8.54
CA ALA A 26 34.96 -13.29 8.43
C ALA A 26 35.42 -12.94 7.00
N GLN A 27 34.63 -13.31 5.99
CA GLN A 27 34.88 -12.99 4.58
C GLN A 27 34.21 -11.68 4.13
N GLY A 28 33.65 -10.88 5.06
CA GLY A 28 33.02 -9.59 4.78
C GLY A 28 31.53 -9.65 4.47
N TYR A 29 30.91 -10.83 4.48
CA TYR A 29 29.45 -10.99 4.30
C TYR A 29 28.73 -10.79 5.64
N THR A 30 28.53 -9.53 6.02
CA THR A 30 28.08 -9.16 7.38
C THR A 30 26.56 -9.14 7.57
N ASN A 31 25.75 -9.31 6.52
CA ASN A 31 24.28 -9.21 6.62
C ASN A 31 23.66 -10.53 7.13
N PRO A 32 23.16 -10.59 8.38
CA PRO A 32 22.71 -11.85 8.97
C PRO A 32 21.45 -12.40 8.28
N TRP A 33 20.51 -11.53 7.89
CA TRP A 33 19.29 -11.95 7.21
C TRP A 33 19.57 -12.56 5.84
N PHE A 34 20.50 -11.97 5.11
CA PHE A 34 20.87 -12.45 3.78
C PHE A 34 21.72 -13.72 3.86
N ASN A 35 22.65 -13.80 4.83
CA ASN A 35 23.36 -15.03 5.17
C ASN A 35 22.41 -16.18 5.50
N TYR A 36 21.46 -15.97 6.42
CA TYR A 36 20.47 -16.98 6.78
C TYR A 36 19.70 -17.49 5.56
N LYS A 37 19.22 -16.56 4.72
CA LYS A 37 18.45 -16.92 3.53
C LYS A 37 19.28 -17.79 2.58
N LEU A 38 20.48 -17.36 2.22
CA LEU A 38 21.30 -18.10 1.27
C LEU A 38 21.78 -19.44 1.85
N LEU A 39 22.17 -19.46 3.13
CA LEU A 39 22.52 -20.71 3.81
C LEU A 39 21.34 -21.69 3.81
N LYS A 40 20.11 -21.20 3.99
CA LYS A 40 18.92 -22.05 3.89
C LYS A 40 18.65 -22.52 2.45
N ASP A 41 18.76 -21.63 1.46
CA ASP A 41 18.45 -21.94 0.05
C ASP A 41 19.46 -22.94 -0.56
N TYR A 42 20.66 -23.04 -0.01
CA TYR A 42 21.74 -23.94 -0.47
C TYR A 42 22.17 -24.97 0.58
N ASP A 43 21.31 -25.29 1.56
CA ASP A 43 21.56 -26.30 2.62
C ASP A 43 22.90 -26.13 3.36
N GLY A 44 23.34 -24.88 3.49
CA GLY A 44 24.57 -24.47 4.12
C GLY A 44 25.82 -24.76 3.30
N ASN A 45 25.71 -24.93 1.97
CA ASN A 45 26.87 -24.99 1.08
C ASN A 45 27.48 -23.59 0.91
N LEU A 46 28.64 -23.36 1.52
CA LEU A 46 29.29 -22.05 1.55
C LEU A 46 29.74 -21.55 0.18
N ASP A 47 30.18 -22.43 -0.71
CA ASP A 47 30.70 -22.01 -2.02
C ASP A 47 29.57 -21.57 -2.94
N GLN A 48 28.44 -22.28 -2.93
CA GLN A 48 27.23 -21.85 -3.64
C GLN A 48 26.69 -20.54 -3.08
N VAL A 49 26.72 -20.36 -1.75
CA VAL A 49 26.32 -19.10 -1.10
C VAL A 49 27.21 -17.93 -1.57
N LYS A 50 28.53 -18.11 -1.65
CA LYS A 50 29.46 -17.08 -2.15
C LYS A 50 29.19 -16.72 -3.62
N VAL A 51 28.96 -17.73 -4.47
CA VAL A 51 28.59 -17.50 -5.88
C VAL A 51 27.31 -16.67 -5.96
N ALA A 52 26.27 -17.03 -5.20
CA ALA A 52 25.01 -16.30 -5.15
C ALA A 52 25.17 -14.86 -4.63
N TYR A 53 26.07 -14.64 -3.67
CA TYR A 53 26.43 -13.31 -3.19
C TYR A 53 26.99 -12.43 -4.32
N ASN A 54 27.95 -12.96 -5.07
CA ASN A 54 28.60 -12.26 -6.18
C ASN A 54 27.63 -12.00 -7.33
N GLU A 55 26.78 -12.97 -7.68
CA GLU A 55 25.74 -12.76 -8.68
C GLU A 55 24.76 -11.67 -8.28
N ASN A 56 24.32 -11.66 -7.02
CA ASN A 56 23.39 -10.63 -6.54
C ASN A 56 24.04 -9.24 -6.55
N LYS A 57 25.33 -9.15 -6.17
CA LYS A 57 26.11 -7.91 -6.27
C LYS A 57 26.17 -7.44 -7.74
N LYS A 58 26.53 -8.32 -8.66
CA LYS A 58 26.57 -8.04 -10.10
C LYS A 58 25.23 -7.53 -10.62
N ARG A 59 24.13 -8.21 -10.30
CA ARG A 59 22.77 -7.78 -10.69
C ARG A 59 22.43 -6.40 -10.13
N LYS A 60 22.82 -6.09 -8.90
CA LYS A 60 22.59 -4.77 -8.28
C LYS A 60 23.40 -3.69 -8.98
N ASP A 61 24.66 -3.97 -9.31
CA ASP A 61 25.56 -3.04 -10.00
C ASP A 61 25.07 -2.77 -11.43
N GLU A 62 24.65 -3.80 -12.17
CA GLU A 62 24.02 -3.65 -13.49
C GLU A 62 22.77 -2.76 -13.43
N GLN A 63 21.92 -2.97 -12.43
CA GLN A 63 20.72 -2.16 -12.26
C GLN A 63 21.03 -0.71 -11.86
N ASN A 64 22.08 -0.48 -11.07
CA ASN A 64 22.56 0.86 -10.77
C ASN A 64 23.17 1.52 -12.01
N GLY A 65 23.93 0.79 -12.81
CA GLY A 65 24.48 1.26 -14.09
C GLY A 65 23.38 1.67 -15.06
N LYS A 66 22.29 0.89 -15.17
CA LYS A 66 21.10 1.28 -15.94
C LYS A 66 20.47 2.58 -15.43
N ALA A 67 20.37 2.74 -14.11
CA ALA A 67 19.82 3.96 -13.52
C ALA A 67 20.73 5.19 -13.76
N LEU A 68 22.06 5.03 -13.69
CA LEU A 68 23.02 6.08 -14.00
C LEU A 68 22.93 6.51 -15.47
N LYS A 69 22.82 5.56 -16.41
CA LYS A 69 22.61 5.88 -17.83
C LYS A 69 21.35 6.71 -18.08
N ILE A 70 20.26 6.41 -17.36
CA ILE A 70 19.02 7.21 -17.45
C ILE A 70 19.26 8.62 -16.89
N LEU A 71 19.95 8.74 -15.75
CA LEU A 71 20.29 10.05 -15.17
C LEU A 71 21.16 10.88 -16.11
N GLU A 72 22.11 10.25 -16.79
CA GLU A 72 22.96 10.88 -17.80
C GLU A 72 22.14 11.33 -19.02
N THR A 73 21.27 10.45 -19.55
CA THR A 73 20.40 10.77 -20.70
C THR A 73 19.47 11.95 -20.41
N MET A 74 19.01 12.09 -19.17
CA MET A 74 18.14 13.20 -18.73
C MET A 74 18.92 14.48 -18.34
N GLY A 75 20.26 14.47 -18.40
CA GLY A 75 21.08 15.60 -17.95
C GLY A 75 21.04 15.85 -16.44
N TRP A 76 20.71 14.83 -15.64
CA TRP A 76 20.52 14.92 -14.19
C TRP A 76 21.66 14.28 -13.38
N LEU A 77 22.81 14.01 -14.02
CA LEU A 77 23.97 13.41 -13.33
C LEU A 77 24.46 14.31 -12.18
N ASN A 78 24.55 15.62 -12.40
CA ASN A 78 24.95 16.59 -11.38
C ASN A 78 23.95 16.64 -10.22
N LYS A 79 22.65 16.64 -10.52
CA LYS A 79 21.57 16.59 -9.51
C LYS A 79 21.65 15.31 -8.67
N HIS A 80 22.00 14.18 -9.28
CA HIS A 80 22.26 12.94 -8.55
C HIS A 80 23.46 13.07 -7.60
N GLN A 81 24.56 13.68 -8.05
CA GLN A 81 25.74 13.93 -7.21
C GLN A 81 25.41 14.84 -6.02
N GLU A 82 24.64 15.91 -6.24
CA GLU A 82 24.18 16.79 -5.15
C GLU A 82 23.31 16.04 -4.13
N LEU A 83 22.44 15.13 -4.59
CA LEU A 83 21.68 14.25 -3.69
C LEU A 83 22.59 13.31 -2.90
N VAL A 84 23.64 12.76 -3.53
CA VAL A 84 24.64 11.90 -2.84
C VAL A 84 25.40 12.69 -1.78
N GLN A 85 25.82 13.92 -2.06
CA GLN A 85 26.46 14.82 -1.09
C GLN A 85 25.55 15.13 0.10
N LYS A 86 24.24 15.22 -0.12
CA LYS A 86 23.22 15.35 0.94
C LYS A 86 22.89 14.05 1.68
N GLY A 87 23.63 12.97 1.43
CA GLY A 87 23.49 11.68 2.12
C GLY A 87 22.55 10.69 1.44
N PHE A 88 21.92 11.04 0.30
CA PHE A 88 21.07 10.13 -0.45
C PHE A 88 21.92 9.28 -1.42
N ILE A 89 22.59 8.26 -0.88
CA ILE A 89 23.52 7.40 -1.63
C ILE A 89 22.87 6.38 -2.59
N GLN A 90 21.55 6.23 -2.57
CA GLN A 90 20.87 5.17 -3.34
C GLN A 90 20.45 5.66 -4.73
N VAL A 91 21.25 5.36 -5.75
CA VAL A 91 21.05 5.75 -7.17
C VAL A 91 19.59 5.58 -7.63
N LYS A 92 18.99 4.40 -7.42
CA LYS A 92 17.61 4.13 -7.84
C LYS A 92 16.58 5.00 -7.13
N LYS A 93 16.79 5.32 -5.84
CA LYS A 93 15.86 6.19 -5.11
C LYS A 93 15.98 7.62 -5.62
N ASN A 94 17.21 8.08 -5.87
CA ASN A 94 17.46 9.41 -6.43
C ASN A 94 16.82 9.55 -7.81
N LEU A 95 17.02 8.56 -8.70
CA LEU A 95 16.37 8.54 -10.01
C LEU A 95 14.84 8.59 -9.90
N LYS A 96 14.23 7.79 -9.02
CA LYS A 96 12.78 7.82 -8.81
C LYS A 96 12.27 9.15 -8.26
N ALA A 97 13.02 9.78 -7.36
CA ALA A 97 12.66 11.07 -6.82
C ALA A 97 12.70 12.13 -7.93
N LEU A 98 13.81 12.19 -8.67
CA LEU A 98 14.01 13.12 -9.78
C LEU A 98 12.98 12.93 -10.90
N LEU A 99 12.67 11.70 -11.30
CA LEU A 99 11.62 11.44 -12.29
C LEU A 99 10.24 11.95 -11.81
N ALA A 100 9.96 11.81 -10.52
CA ALA A 100 8.66 12.17 -9.96
C ALA A 100 8.56 13.65 -9.55
N THR A 101 9.61 14.43 -9.81
CA THR A 101 9.70 15.88 -9.57
C THR A 101 10.23 16.60 -10.82
N GLU A 102 10.33 15.89 -11.95
CA GLU A 102 10.83 16.41 -13.23
C GLU A 102 12.25 17.04 -13.13
N GLY A 103 13.05 16.49 -12.22
CA GLY A 103 14.41 16.97 -11.96
C GLY A 103 14.47 18.20 -11.06
N ASP A 104 13.39 18.62 -10.41
CA ASP A 104 13.42 19.66 -9.38
C ASP A 104 14.16 19.13 -8.13
N LEU A 105 15.35 19.67 -7.87
CA LEU A 105 16.24 19.21 -6.81
C LEU A 105 15.67 19.48 -5.41
N PRO A 106 15.21 20.70 -5.06
CA PRO A 106 14.51 20.96 -3.79
C PRO A 106 13.38 19.98 -3.51
N LYS A 107 12.45 19.78 -4.47
CA LYS A 107 11.33 18.84 -4.29
C LYS A 107 11.80 17.40 -4.18
N SER A 108 12.87 17.03 -4.87
CA SER A 108 13.44 15.68 -4.78
C SER A 108 14.02 15.41 -3.39
N ILE A 109 14.69 16.41 -2.81
CA ILE A 109 15.23 16.32 -1.45
C ILE A 109 14.09 16.16 -0.46
N GLU A 110 13.07 17.01 -0.52
CA GLU A 110 11.88 16.91 0.33
C GLU A 110 11.28 15.49 0.25
N LYS A 111 11.03 15.00 -0.97
CA LYS A 111 10.48 13.66 -1.22
C LYS A 111 11.34 12.52 -0.67
N LEU A 112 12.67 12.65 -0.73
CA LEU A 112 13.60 11.66 -0.18
C LEU A 112 13.74 11.77 1.35
N SER A 113 13.48 12.95 1.91
CA SER A 113 13.58 13.26 3.34
C SER A 113 12.34 12.86 4.11
N ILE A 114 11.18 12.77 3.43
CA ILE A 114 9.96 12.20 4.01
C ILE A 114 10.21 10.74 4.37
N LYS A 115 10.62 10.50 5.61
CA LYS A 115 10.45 9.21 6.27
C LYS A 115 8.96 8.94 6.27
N LYS A 116 8.53 7.86 5.61
CA LYS A 116 7.17 7.33 5.78
C LYS A 116 7.01 6.83 7.21
N THR A 117 6.88 7.74 8.17
CA THR A 117 6.37 7.45 9.50
C THR A 117 4.87 7.30 9.35
N PHE A 118 4.44 6.14 8.86
CA PHE A 118 3.13 5.66 9.28
C PHE A 118 3.32 5.28 10.74
N GLN A 119 3.14 6.23 11.64
CA GLN A 119 3.16 6.00 13.07
C GLN A 119 1.99 5.06 13.37
N THR A 120 2.28 3.77 13.43
CA THR A 120 1.34 2.74 13.93
C THR A 120 1.84 2.18 15.26
N ASP A 121 2.70 2.92 15.94
CA ASP A 121 3.27 2.55 17.24
C ASP A 121 2.38 3.05 18.39
N GLN A 122 1.51 4.04 18.12
CA GLN A 122 0.40 4.36 19.01
C GLN A 122 -0.67 3.25 18.96
N PRO A 123 -1.38 3.01 20.07
CA PRO A 123 -2.55 2.13 20.09
C PRO A 123 -3.55 2.49 18.99
N ILE A 124 -4.07 1.47 18.31
CA ILE A 124 -4.98 1.63 17.17
C ILE A 124 -6.23 2.43 17.56
N ASP A 125 -6.77 2.20 18.75
CA ASP A 125 -7.97 2.88 19.24
C ASP A 125 -7.74 4.38 19.42
N GLN A 126 -6.56 4.78 19.90
CA GLN A 126 -6.19 6.21 20.01
C GLN A 126 -6.11 6.87 18.63
N ILE A 127 -5.55 6.20 17.62
CA ILE A 127 -5.45 6.75 16.26
C ILE A 127 -6.85 6.90 15.65
N ILE A 128 -7.73 5.93 15.87
CA ILE A 128 -9.11 5.96 15.35
C ILE A 128 -9.91 7.11 15.99
N GLU A 129 -9.77 7.30 17.30
CA GLU A 129 -10.46 8.36 18.03
C GLU A 129 -9.93 9.75 17.67
N GLN A 130 -8.60 9.94 17.66
CA GLN A 130 -7.97 11.22 17.32
C GLN A 130 -8.37 11.74 15.95
N HIS A 131 -8.51 10.83 14.97
CA HIS A 131 -8.85 11.19 13.59
C HIS A 131 -10.35 11.02 13.26
N GLY A 132 -11.19 10.61 14.22
CA GLY A 132 -12.63 10.44 14.00
C GLY A 132 -12.98 9.34 12.99
N PHE A 133 -12.15 8.31 12.84
CA PHE A 133 -12.32 7.26 11.82
C PHE A 133 -13.15 6.05 12.29
N LYS A 134 -13.84 6.14 13.44
CA LYS A 134 -14.52 5.01 14.09
C LYS A 134 -15.50 4.30 13.16
N VAL A 135 -16.38 5.07 12.50
CA VAL A 135 -17.38 4.54 11.57
C VAL A 135 -16.73 3.81 10.39
N GLN A 136 -15.67 4.39 9.83
CA GLN A 136 -14.99 3.82 8.67
C GLN A 136 -14.15 2.60 9.03
N TYR A 137 -13.57 2.59 10.23
CA TYR A 137 -12.85 1.44 10.78
C TYR A 137 -13.79 0.25 11.01
N ASP A 138 -14.92 0.47 11.66
CA ASP A 138 -15.92 -0.57 11.93
C ASP A 138 -16.50 -1.12 10.62
N LYS A 139 -16.78 -0.25 9.65
CA LYS A 139 -17.26 -0.68 8.32
C LYS A 139 -16.24 -1.56 7.57
N LEU A 140 -14.94 -1.26 7.69
CA LEU A 140 -13.89 -2.11 7.10
C LEU A 140 -13.78 -3.46 7.82
N LYS A 141 -14.00 -3.52 9.14
CA LYS A 141 -14.11 -4.80 9.88
C LYS A 141 -15.33 -5.61 9.44
N GLU A 142 -16.50 -4.98 9.28
CA GLU A 142 -17.72 -5.65 8.78
C GLU A 142 -17.52 -6.26 7.38
N MET A 143 -16.70 -5.65 6.53
CA MET A 143 -16.32 -6.19 5.22
C MET A 143 -15.34 -7.38 5.28
N GLY A 144 -14.92 -7.80 6.47
CA GLY A 144 -13.97 -8.90 6.69
C GLY A 144 -12.50 -8.51 6.51
N TYR A 145 -12.15 -7.22 6.67
CA TYR A 145 -10.75 -6.83 6.77
C TYR A 145 -10.29 -6.89 8.24
N ASP A 146 -9.51 -7.91 8.58
CA ASP A 146 -9.12 -8.14 9.99
C ASP A 146 -7.79 -7.49 10.38
N ASN A 147 -7.00 -7.05 9.39
CA ASN A 147 -5.69 -6.46 9.65
C ASN A 147 -5.82 -5.00 10.09
N GLN A 148 -6.00 -4.82 11.40
CA GLN A 148 -6.22 -3.51 12.03
C GLN A 148 -5.14 -2.48 11.67
N LYS A 149 -3.85 -2.85 11.70
CA LYS A 149 -2.74 -1.94 11.31
C LYS A 149 -2.84 -1.52 9.84
N ARG A 150 -3.27 -2.41 8.96
CA ARG A 150 -3.48 -2.09 7.53
C ARG A 150 -4.68 -1.17 7.36
N ILE A 151 -5.79 -1.43 8.05
CA ILE A 151 -6.97 -0.57 8.05
C ILE A 151 -6.59 0.85 8.46
N VAL A 152 -5.95 1.02 9.63
CA VAL A 152 -5.54 2.34 10.14
C VAL A 152 -4.61 3.06 9.17
N ARG A 153 -3.62 2.36 8.58
CA ARG A 153 -2.75 2.97 7.57
C ARG A 153 -3.51 3.47 6.35
N LEU A 154 -4.51 2.73 5.90
CA LEU A 154 -5.34 3.12 4.76
C LEU A 154 -6.26 4.27 5.13
N LEU A 155 -6.85 4.26 6.32
CA LEU A 155 -7.64 5.37 6.85
C LEU A 155 -6.81 6.66 6.93
N LEU A 156 -5.62 6.62 7.53
CA LEU A 156 -4.69 7.76 7.56
C LEU A 156 -4.29 8.22 6.16
N LYS A 157 -3.98 7.27 5.28
CA LYS A 157 -3.52 7.58 3.91
C LYS A 157 -4.59 8.24 3.05
N PHE A 158 -5.85 7.82 3.22
CA PHE A 158 -6.98 8.30 2.42
C PHE A 158 -7.90 9.23 3.21
N ASN A 159 -7.45 9.73 4.36
CA ASN A 159 -8.20 10.60 5.26
C ASN A 159 -9.63 10.10 5.54
N GLY A 160 -9.78 8.80 5.82
CA GLY A 160 -11.08 8.18 6.08
C GLY A 160 -11.97 7.96 4.84
N ASN A 161 -11.49 8.20 3.62
CA ASN A 161 -12.26 7.94 2.41
C ASN A 161 -12.40 6.42 2.13
N LEU A 162 -13.51 5.85 2.59
CA LEU A 162 -13.88 4.44 2.45
C LEU A 162 -13.83 3.94 1.00
N GLU A 163 -14.29 4.74 0.03
CA GLU A 163 -14.33 4.37 -1.38
C GLU A 163 -12.93 4.17 -1.94
N SER A 164 -12.03 5.13 -1.69
CA SER A 164 -10.62 5.07 -2.11
C SER A 164 -9.89 3.89 -1.45
N ILE A 165 -10.23 3.60 -0.19
CA ILE A 165 -9.66 2.47 0.57
C ILE A 165 -10.13 1.14 -0.01
N VAL A 166 -11.42 0.99 -0.28
CA VAL A 166 -11.99 -0.23 -0.86
C VAL A 166 -11.45 -0.44 -2.27
N ASP A 167 -11.37 0.59 -3.11
CA ASP A 167 -10.76 0.48 -4.45
C ASP A 167 -9.28 0.05 -4.36
N LYS A 168 -8.52 0.58 -3.40
CA LYS A 168 -7.15 0.13 -3.14
C LYS A 168 -7.09 -1.35 -2.76
N LEU A 169 -8.00 -1.79 -1.88
CA LEU A 169 -8.05 -3.16 -1.37
C LEU A 169 -8.51 -4.16 -2.43
N LEU A 170 -9.44 -3.77 -3.32
CA LEU A 170 -9.91 -4.57 -4.44
C LEU A 170 -8.83 -4.69 -5.53
N ASN A 171 -8.17 -3.59 -5.88
CA ASN A 171 -7.13 -3.59 -6.91
C ASN A 171 -5.86 -4.36 -6.47
N GLU A 172 -5.57 -4.42 -5.16
CA GLU A 172 -4.46 -5.24 -4.64
C GLU A 172 -4.77 -6.75 -4.64
N LYS A 173 -6.04 -7.18 -4.64
CA LYS A 173 -6.40 -8.60 -4.79
C LYS A 173 -6.09 -9.14 -6.20
N GLY A 174 -6.05 -8.28 -7.22
CA GLY A 174 -5.66 -8.65 -8.59
C GLY A 174 -4.19 -9.06 -8.75
N CYS A 175 -3.31 -8.71 -7.81
CA CYS A 175 -1.87 -9.06 -7.87
C CYS A 175 -1.48 -10.26 -7.00
N LYS A 176 -2.43 -10.94 -6.35
CA LYS A 176 -2.12 -12.05 -5.41
C LYS A 176 -2.96 -13.32 -5.57
N SER A 177 -3.77 -13.46 -6.61
CA SER A 177 -4.57 -14.67 -6.84
C SER A 177 -4.16 -15.46 -8.08
N GLU A 178 -2.90 -15.90 -8.15
CA GLU A 178 -2.54 -17.07 -8.97
C GLU A 178 -2.60 -18.40 -8.18
N HIS A 179 -3.03 -18.36 -6.91
CA HIS A 179 -3.28 -19.55 -6.10
C HIS A 179 -4.71 -19.55 -5.56
N CYS A 180 -5.64 -19.93 -6.43
CA CYS A 180 -6.87 -20.65 -6.10
C CYS A 180 -7.42 -21.26 -7.39
N LYS A 181 -6.71 -22.26 -7.94
CA LYS A 181 -7.36 -23.29 -8.74
C LYS A 181 -8.03 -24.27 -7.77
N ASN A 182 -9.22 -24.73 -8.16
CA ASN A 182 -10.04 -25.78 -7.55
C ASN A 182 -11.12 -25.28 -6.57
N LYS A 183 -12.33 -25.04 -7.11
CA LYS A 183 -13.37 -26.07 -7.19
C LYS A 183 -14.49 -25.55 -8.09
N GLY A 184 -14.51 -26.06 -9.31
CA GLY A 184 -15.70 -26.01 -10.15
C GLY A 184 -16.69 -27.06 -9.64
N GLU A 185 -17.57 -26.69 -8.74
CA GLU A 185 -18.84 -27.39 -8.59
C GLU A 185 -19.83 -26.78 -9.57
N LYS A 186 -20.21 -27.59 -10.56
CA LYS A 186 -21.30 -27.28 -11.48
C LYS A 186 -22.57 -27.07 -10.66
N CYS A 187 -22.94 -25.82 -10.48
CA CYS A 187 -24.21 -25.44 -9.88
C CYS A 187 -25.35 -25.98 -10.76
N GLN A 188 -25.98 -27.09 -10.34
CA GLN A 188 -27.20 -27.58 -10.96
C GLN A 188 -28.29 -26.53 -10.76
N LYS A 189 -28.72 -25.93 -11.88
CA LYS A 189 -29.79 -24.93 -11.91
C LYS A 189 -31.14 -25.62 -11.69
N ASN A 190 -31.52 -25.85 -10.44
CA ASN A 190 -32.92 -26.16 -10.11
C ASN A 190 -33.73 -24.85 -10.19
N LYS A 191 -34.48 -24.70 -11.29
CA LYS A 191 -35.19 -23.47 -11.70
C LYS A 191 -36.47 -23.18 -10.87
N THR A 192 -36.76 -23.94 -9.82
CA THR A 192 -38.04 -23.94 -9.08
C THR A 192 -37.89 -23.92 -7.55
N SER A 193 -36.74 -23.49 -7.02
CA SER A 193 -36.61 -23.23 -5.57
C SER A 193 -37.23 -21.87 -5.19
N GLN A 194 -37.92 -21.80 -4.06
CA GLN A 194 -38.41 -20.56 -3.44
C GLN A 194 -37.29 -19.52 -3.28
N GLU A 195 -36.06 -19.97 -3.03
CA GLU A 195 -34.82 -19.16 -2.98
C GLU A 195 -34.53 -18.44 -4.31
N PHE A 196 -34.90 -19.04 -5.46
CA PHE A 196 -34.71 -18.43 -6.76
C PHE A 196 -35.73 -17.31 -7.02
N GLN A 197 -36.95 -17.44 -6.48
CA GLN A 197 -37.94 -16.37 -6.51
C GLN A 197 -37.53 -15.21 -5.61
N GLU A 198 -37.06 -15.50 -4.39
CA GLU A 198 -36.47 -14.49 -3.50
C GLU A 198 -35.27 -13.79 -4.14
N PHE A 199 -34.39 -14.54 -4.80
CA PHE A 199 -33.26 -13.97 -5.53
C PHE A 199 -33.72 -13.05 -6.67
N LYS A 200 -34.77 -13.41 -7.42
CA LYS A 200 -35.35 -12.55 -8.46
C LYS A 200 -35.88 -11.24 -7.86
N GLN A 201 -36.59 -11.31 -6.74
CA GLN A 201 -37.13 -10.13 -6.05
C GLN A 201 -36.00 -9.25 -5.51
N LYS A 202 -35.04 -9.83 -4.78
CA LYS A 202 -33.84 -9.12 -4.28
C LYS A 202 -33.03 -8.48 -5.41
N LYS A 203 -32.92 -9.16 -6.56
CA LYS A 203 -32.25 -8.61 -7.75
C LYS A 203 -33.00 -7.43 -8.37
N GLN A 204 -34.33 -7.46 -8.39
CA GLN A 204 -35.14 -6.34 -8.86
C GLN A 204 -35.05 -5.15 -7.89
N GLU A 205 -35.09 -5.41 -6.59
CA GLU A 205 -34.92 -4.38 -5.55
C GLU A 205 -33.54 -3.73 -5.62
N TYR A 206 -32.49 -4.53 -5.76
CA TYR A 206 -31.12 -4.03 -5.96
C TYR A 206 -31.01 -3.15 -7.21
N LYS A 207 -31.67 -3.52 -8.32
CA LYS A 207 -31.72 -2.69 -9.53
C LYS A 207 -32.44 -1.36 -9.28
N LYS A 208 -33.55 -1.36 -8.53
CA LYS A 208 -34.26 -0.12 -8.17
C LYS A 208 -33.37 0.82 -7.36
N LYS A 209 -32.67 0.28 -6.36
CA LYS A 209 -31.71 1.03 -5.53
C LYS A 209 -30.54 1.61 -6.34
N VAL A 210 -30.03 0.87 -7.33
CA VAL A 210 -29.00 1.42 -8.24
C VAL A 210 -29.53 2.60 -9.06
N VAL A 211 -30.77 2.51 -9.56
CA VAL A 211 -31.41 3.59 -10.34
C VAL A 211 -31.68 4.82 -9.47
N GLU A 212 -32.11 4.62 -8.22
CA GLU A 212 -32.33 5.71 -7.26
C GLU A 212 -31.04 6.50 -6.96
N LEU A 213 -29.92 5.80 -6.80
CA LEU A 213 -28.62 6.44 -6.61
C LEU A 213 -28.13 7.14 -7.90
N GLU A 214 -28.44 6.57 -9.06
CA GLU A 214 -28.14 7.17 -10.38
C GLU A 214 -28.93 8.48 -10.58
N GLN A 215 -30.21 8.50 -10.23
CA GLN A 215 -31.05 9.70 -10.22
C GLN A 215 -30.58 10.75 -9.20
N SER A 216 -29.91 10.32 -8.14
CA SER A 216 -29.30 11.20 -7.13
C SER A 216 -27.91 11.72 -7.52
N GLY A 217 -27.46 11.48 -8.76
CA GLY A 217 -26.21 12.00 -9.32
C GLY A 217 -24.98 11.12 -9.08
N ILE A 218 -25.15 9.89 -8.58
CA ILE A 218 -24.05 8.94 -8.39
C ILE A 218 -23.93 8.06 -9.65
N PRO A 219 -22.79 8.07 -10.36
CA PRO A 219 -22.62 7.23 -11.55
C PRO A 219 -22.90 5.76 -11.25
N ARG A 220 -23.60 5.06 -12.16
CA ARG A 220 -24.05 3.68 -11.97
C ARG A 220 -22.97 2.72 -11.44
N ASN A 221 -21.76 2.79 -11.98
CA ASN A 221 -20.63 1.97 -11.54
C ASN A 221 -20.25 2.22 -10.07
N ARG A 222 -20.38 3.47 -9.61
CA ARG A 222 -20.14 3.90 -8.24
C ARG A 222 -21.30 3.50 -7.32
N ALA A 223 -22.54 3.65 -7.78
CA ALA A 223 -23.74 3.20 -7.04
C ALA A 223 -23.71 1.70 -6.71
N VAL A 224 -23.31 0.86 -7.68
CA VAL A 224 -23.16 -0.60 -7.46
C VAL A 224 -22.12 -0.91 -6.37
N LYS A 225 -20.97 -0.25 -6.41
CA LYS A 225 -19.91 -0.42 -5.38
C LYS A 225 -20.37 0.04 -4.01
N LEU A 226 -21.00 1.22 -3.92
CA LEU A 226 -21.50 1.77 -2.67
C LEU A 226 -22.61 0.90 -2.08
N LEU A 227 -23.55 0.40 -2.88
CA LEU A 227 -24.57 -0.54 -2.39
C LEU A 227 -23.95 -1.85 -1.88
N ALA A 228 -22.86 -2.33 -2.49
CA ALA A 228 -22.15 -3.49 -1.96
C ALA A 228 -21.47 -3.20 -0.60
N ILE A 229 -20.99 -1.96 -0.40
CA ILE A 229 -20.41 -1.48 0.87
C ILE A 229 -21.46 -1.34 1.97
N TRP A 230 -22.67 -0.90 1.61
CA TRP A 230 -23.76 -0.60 2.54
C TRP A 230 -24.82 -1.70 2.59
N ASN A 231 -24.49 -2.95 2.25
CA ASN A 231 -25.42 -4.09 2.30
C ASN A 231 -26.76 -3.86 1.58
N GLY A 232 -26.76 -3.07 0.52
CA GLY A 232 -27.96 -2.71 -0.23
C GLY A 232 -28.84 -1.65 0.44
N ASP A 233 -28.32 -0.87 1.39
CA ASP A 233 -29.00 0.30 1.96
C ASP A 233 -28.71 1.55 1.12
N ALA A 234 -29.70 2.01 0.35
CA ALA A 234 -29.56 3.17 -0.51
C ALA A 234 -29.57 4.50 0.28
N ASP A 235 -30.32 4.57 1.38
CA ASP A 235 -30.40 5.76 2.23
C ASP A 235 -29.07 6.04 2.92
N ALA A 236 -28.42 4.99 3.41
CA ALA A 236 -27.09 5.11 4.00
C ALA A 236 -26.02 5.53 2.97
N VAL A 237 -26.13 5.05 1.72
CA VAL A 237 -25.30 5.51 0.61
C VAL A 237 -25.53 7.00 0.32
N LEU A 238 -26.78 7.46 0.26
CA LEU A 238 -27.12 8.86 0.01
C LEU A 238 -26.65 9.77 1.16
N LYS A 239 -26.81 9.33 2.41
CA LYS A 239 -26.34 10.06 3.59
C LYS A 239 -24.81 10.18 3.58
N CYS A 240 -24.10 9.10 3.26
CA CYS A 240 -22.65 9.10 3.13
C CYS A 240 -22.17 9.99 1.97
N ALA A 241 -22.81 9.88 0.79
CA ALA A 241 -22.48 10.71 -0.36
C ALA A 241 -22.68 12.22 -0.09
N LYS A 242 -23.70 12.58 0.71
CA LYS A 242 -23.95 13.96 1.16
C LYS A 242 -22.94 14.45 2.20
N GLN A 243 -22.44 13.57 3.08
CA GLN A 243 -21.37 13.91 4.04
C GLN A 243 -20.02 14.19 3.36
N VAL A 244 -19.82 13.79 2.10
CA VAL A 244 -18.62 14.09 1.30
C VAL A 244 -18.70 15.46 0.59
N LYS A 245 -19.75 16.26 0.82
CA LYS A 245 -19.70 17.71 0.55
C LYS A 245 -19.48 18.50 1.86
N PRO A 246 -18.27 18.55 2.43
CA PRO A 246 -17.86 19.73 3.16
C PRO A 246 -17.67 20.85 2.13
N GLN A 247 -18.30 21.99 2.42
CA GLN A 247 -18.16 23.27 1.75
C GLN A 247 -16.68 23.57 1.45
N ALA A 248 -16.31 23.57 0.17
CA ALA A 248 -15.04 24.11 -0.31
C ALA A 248 -15.17 25.60 -0.70
N GLU A 249 -16.16 26.33 -0.16
CA GLU A 249 -16.49 27.69 -0.60
C GLU A 249 -16.58 28.75 0.50
N THR A 250 -16.10 28.50 1.72
CA THR A 250 -16.17 29.53 2.79
C THR A 250 -14.85 29.91 3.45
N GLN A 251 -13.70 29.71 2.77
CA GLN A 251 -12.41 30.22 3.23
C GLN A 251 -11.70 31.20 2.29
N THR A 252 -12.32 31.63 1.18
CA THR A 252 -11.75 32.63 0.27
C THR A 252 -12.33 34.03 0.38
N LEU A 253 -13.26 34.31 1.32
CA LEU A 253 -13.96 35.61 1.39
C LEU A 253 -13.70 36.45 2.66
N GLN A 254 -12.90 35.99 3.63
CA GLN A 254 -12.53 36.80 4.81
C GLN A 254 -11.13 37.42 4.75
N GLU A 255 -10.21 36.92 3.91
CA GLU A 255 -8.88 37.57 3.76
C GLU A 255 -8.83 38.69 2.71
N GLN A 256 -9.87 38.86 1.88
CA GLN A 256 -9.94 39.97 0.92
C GLN A 256 -10.64 41.25 1.44
N GLN A 257 -11.25 41.23 2.63
CA GLN A 257 -11.87 42.43 3.20
C GLN A 257 -10.99 43.19 4.21
N VAL A 258 -9.88 42.61 4.70
CA VAL A 258 -8.97 43.30 5.63
C VAL A 258 -7.86 44.07 4.92
N LEU A 259 -7.59 43.77 3.64
CA LEU A 259 -6.54 44.44 2.84
C LEU A 259 -7.03 45.63 2.01
N ALA A 260 -8.30 46.02 2.16
CA ALA A 260 -8.91 47.18 1.49
C ALA A 260 -9.27 48.33 2.46
N GLN A 261 -8.84 48.25 3.73
CA GLN A 261 -9.01 49.31 4.73
C GLN A 261 -7.72 49.59 5.51
N GLU A 262 -6.58 49.69 4.82
CA GLU A 262 -5.42 50.47 5.26
C GLU A 262 -4.91 51.34 4.11
#